data_AF-A0AAE7L545-F1
#
_entry.id   AF-A0AAE7L545-F1
#
_cell.length_a   1.000
_cell.length_b   1.000
_cell.length_c   1.000
_cell.angle_alpha   90.00
_cell.angle_beta   90.00
_cell.angle_gamma   90.00
#
_symmetry.space_group_name_H-M   'P 1'
#
loop_
_entity.id
_entity.type
_entity.pdbx_description
1 polymer ?
#
loop_
_entity_poly.entity_id
_entity_poly.type
_entity_poly.pdbx_seq_one_letter_code
_entity_poly.pdbx_strand_id
1 'polypeptide(L)'
;MSDDWLEDDNKTRIYTLRELDNLRRDGLTRGKLVDFHSRYKLILLAHSQPEYRQIGPFVAAIADWPSLDAFFDAYRERLVTLLAHPSTRQNHTNVLMHVQGYFREHLTAQQKQALTALIDDYRLGKEPLLAAVNQLKHYMAEFPDAYLSGQRYFTGWPQALDE
;
A
#
# COMPACT_ATOMS: atom_id res chain seq x y z
N MET A 1 -21.08 -7.98 5.51
CA MET A 1 -19.63 -8.09 5.24
C MET A 1 -18.98 -6.91 5.92
N SER A 2 -17.98 -7.10 6.78
CA SER A 2 -17.20 -5.96 7.25
C SER A 2 -16.25 -5.58 6.11
N ASP A 3 -16.64 -4.57 5.36
CA ASP A 3 -15.98 -4.05 4.16
C ASP A 3 -14.70 -3.24 4.48
N ASP A 4 -14.16 -3.42 5.68
CA ASP A 4 -13.25 -2.48 6.34
C ASP A 4 -11.81 -2.99 6.48
N TRP A 5 -11.41 -3.91 5.61
CA TRP A 5 -10.12 -4.60 5.70
C TRP A 5 -8.91 -3.65 5.62
N LEU A 6 -9.09 -2.47 5.04
CA LEU A 6 -8.07 -1.42 4.92
C LEU A 6 -7.93 -0.58 6.20
N GLU A 7 -9.00 -0.44 6.98
CA GLU A 7 -8.96 0.27 8.27
C GLU A 7 -8.61 -0.69 9.44
N ASP A 8 -8.59 -2.01 9.20
CA ASP A 8 -8.04 -3.00 10.13
C ASP A 8 -6.51 -3.04 10.07
N ASP A 9 -5.88 -2.05 10.70
CA ASP A 9 -4.43 -1.90 10.80
C ASP A 9 -3.73 -3.16 11.35
N ASN A 10 -4.38 -3.87 12.28
CA ASN A 10 -3.81 -5.07 12.88
C ASN A 10 -3.72 -6.21 11.85
N LYS A 11 -4.79 -6.45 11.08
CA LYS A 11 -4.74 -7.43 9.97
C LYS A 11 -3.74 -7.00 8.91
N THR A 12 -3.74 -5.73 8.52
CA THR A 12 -2.77 -5.19 7.56
C THR A 12 -1.34 -5.47 7.99
N ARG A 13 -0.99 -5.22 9.25
CA ARG A 13 0.32 -5.53 9.81
C ARG A 13 0.62 -7.02 9.79
N ILE A 14 -0.28 -7.87 10.31
CA ILE A 14 -0.06 -9.32 10.41
C ILE A 14 0.18 -9.93 9.04
N TYR A 15 -0.69 -9.66 8.07
CA TYR A 15 -0.57 -10.25 6.73
C TYR A 15 0.63 -9.69 5.96
N THR A 16 0.94 -8.41 6.10
CA THR A 16 2.14 -7.82 5.48
C THR A 16 3.41 -8.50 5.99
N LEU A 17 3.53 -8.70 7.31
CA LEU A 17 4.70 -9.38 7.89
C LEU A 17 4.72 -10.87 7.55
N ARG A 18 3.57 -11.55 7.52
CA ARG A 18 3.47 -12.96 7.09
C ARG A 18 3.94 -13.14 5.64
N GLU A 19 3.51 -12.26 4.73
CA GLU A 19 3.98 -12.28 3.33
C GLU A 19 5.48 -12.03 3.23
N LEU A 20 6.03 -11.09 4.01
CA LEU A 20 7.47 -10.85 4.06
C LEU A 20 8.24 -12.09 4.56
N ASP A 21 7.79 -12.70 5.65
CA ASP A 21 8.45 -13.86 6.26
C ASP A 21 8.39 -15.09 5.32
N ASN A 22 7.30 -15.26 4.57
CA ASN A 22 7.20 -16.29 3.52
C ASN A 22 8.22 -16.09 2.41
N LEU A 23 8.57 -14.85 2.02
CA LEU A 23 9.62 -14.63 1.02
C LEU A 23 10.97 -15.16 1.47
N ARG A 24 11.27 -15.07 2.77
CA ARG A 24 12.51 -15.63 3.32
C ARG A 24 12.47 -17.15 3.30
N ARG A 25 11.36 -17.74 3.76
CA ARG A 25 11.16 -19.19 3.80
C ARG A 25 11.22 -19.83 2.41
N ASP A 26 10.62 -19.18 1.41
CA ASP A 26 10.45 -19.73 0.05
C ASP A 26 11.64 -19.38 -0.88
N GLY A 27 12.80 -19.06 -0.29
CA GLY A 27 14.03 -18.69 -0.99
C GLY A 27 14.12 -17.20 -1.27
N LEU A 28 14.75 -16.46 -0.35
CA LEU A 28 14.95 -15.02 -0.45
C LEU A 28 15.86 -14.65 -1.62
N THR A 29 15.45 -13.64 -2.39
CA THR A 29 16.32 -12.99 -3.38
C THR A 29 16.15 -11.47 -3.29
N ARG A 30 17.16 -10.73 -3.76
CA ARG A 30 17.08 -9.25 -3.83
C ARG A 30 15.87 -8.79 -4.63
N GLY A 31 15.64 -9.43 -5.78
CA GLY A 31 14.49 -9.14 -6.65
C GLY A 31 13.15 -9.36 -5.96
N LYS A 32 12.98 -10.48 -5.25
CA LYS A 32 11.75 -10.75 -4.47
C LYS A 32 11.49 -9.70 -3.40
N LEU A 33 12.54 -9.23 -2.71
CA LEU A 33 12.40 -8.23 -1.65
C LEU A 33 12.07 -6.83 -2.22
N VAL A 34 12.69 -6.46 -3.34
CA VAL A 34 12.38 -5.20 -4.05
C VAL A 34 10.97 -5.22 -4.64
N ASP A 35 10.53 -6.35 -5.22
CA ASP A 35 9.17 -6.54 -5.69
C ASP A 35 8.15 -6.39 -4.54
N PHE A 36 8.39 -7.07 -3.42
CA PHE A 36 7.57 -6.93 -2.22
C PHE A 36 7.45 -5.47 -1.79
N HIS A 37 8.58 -4.77 -1.62
CA HIS A 37 8.57 -3.36 -1.24
C HIS A 37 7.74 -2.50 -2.21
N SER A 38 7.85 -2.77 -3.51
CA SER A 38 7.13 -2.06 -4.56
C SER A 38 5.62 -2.30 -4.50
N ARG A 39 5.17 -3.54 -4.28
CA ARG A 39 3.74 -3.91 -4.17
C ARG A 39 3.07 -3.38 -2.91
N TYR A 40 3.85 -3.06 -1.87
CA TYR A 40 3.35 -2.57 -0.58
C TYR A 40 3.40 -1.05 -0.41
N LYS A 41 3.98 -0.31 -1.36
CA LYS A 41 4.18 1.14 -1.28
C LYS A 41 2.95 1.91 -0.80
N LEU A 42 1.77 1.68 -1.39
CA LEU A 42 0.57 2.44 -1.02
C LEU A 42 0.08 2.14 0.41
N ILE A 43 0.20 0.89 0.88
CA ILE A 43 -0.10 0.54 2.28
C ILE A 43 0.87 1.26 3.20
N LEU A 44 2.18 1.20 2.93
CA LEU A 44 3.19 1.82 3.78
C LEU A 44 3.03 3.35 3.84
N LEU A 45 2.66 3.99 2.73
CA LEU A 45 2.33 5.42 2.70
C LEU A 45 1.08 5.76 3.53
N ALA A 46 0.08 4.86 3.59
CA ALA A 46 -1.11 5.03 4.42
C ALA A 46 -0.79 5.02 5.92
N HIS A 47 0.20 4.22 6.34
CA HIS A 47 0.68 4.18 7.72
C HIS A 47 1.62 5.37 8.05
N SER A 48 2.69 5.57 7.26
CA SER A 48 3.64 6.66 7.52
C SER A 48 4.41 7.08 6.27
N GLN A 49 4.08 8.26 5.73
CA GLN A 49 4.84 8.84 4.62
C GLN A 49 6.29 9.21 4.99
N PRO A 50 6.58 9.81 6.18
CA PRO A 50 7.96 10.13 6.55
C PRO A 50 8.84 8.89 6.64
N GLU A 51 8.35 7.80 7.25
CA GLU A 51 9.14 6.58 7.38
C GLU A 51 9.29 5.85 6.04
N TYR A 52 8.24 5.83 5.22
CA TYR A 52 8.33 5.26 3.87
C TYR A 52 9.43 5.95 3.03
N ARG A 53 9.55 7.29 3.13
CA ARG A 53 10.61 8.06 2.46
C ARG A 53 12.01 7.67 2.94
N GLN A 54 12.17 7.21 4.19
CA GLN A 54 13.45 6.74 4.72
C GLN A 54 13.78 5.31 4.30
N ILE A 55 12.76 4.45 4.12
CA ILE A 55 12.95 3.06 3.67
C ILE A 55 13.41 3.01 2.20
N GLY A 56 12.95 3.92 1.34
CA GLY A 56 13.32 3.94 -0.09
C GLY A 56 14.83 3.88 -0.34
N PRO A 57 15.64 4.83 0.18
CA PRO A 57 17.11 4.79 0.08
C PRO A 57 17.73 3.52 0.67
N PHE A 58 17.17 3.00 1.76
CA PHE A 58 17.63 1.75 2.36
C PHE A 58 17.42 0.55 1.42
N VAL A 59 16.26 0.46 0.76
CA VAL A 59 15.97 -0.58 -0.25
C VAL A 59 16.86 -0.44 -1.47
N ALA A 60 17.13 0.79 -1.93
CA ALA A 60 18.02 1.03 -3.06
C ALA A 60 19.47 0.52 -2.79
N ALA A 61 19.92 0.55 -1.54
CA ALA A 61 21.24 0.07 -1.14
C ALA A 61 21.36 -1.46 -1.02
N ILE A 62 20.32 -2.23 -1.35
CA ILE A 62 20.31 -3.70 -1.17
C ILE A 62 21.47 -4.41 -1.90
N ALA A 63 21.93 -3.87 -3.04
CA ALA A 63 23.04 -4.45 -3.79
C ALA A 63 24.39 -4.32 -3.06
N ASP A 64 24.52 -3.30 -2.21
CA ASP A 64 25.76 -2.98 -1.49
C ASP A 64 25.91 -3.79 -0.19
N TRP A 65 24.86 -4.51 0.22
CA TRP A 65 24.89 -5.31 1.44
C TRP A 65 25.55 -6.67 1.23
N PRO A 66 26.56 -7.01 2.05
CA PRO A 66 27.32 -8.26 1.90
C PRO A 66 26.49 -9.51 2.24
N SER A 67 25.48 -9.37 3.10
CA SER A 67 24.57 -10.45 3.47
C SER A 67 23.13 -10.05 3.19
N LEU A 68 22.44 -10.84 2.36
CA LEU A 68 21.02 -10.66 2.08
C LEU A 68 20.15 -10.97 3.31
N ASP A 69 20.56 -11.92 4.15
CA ASP A 69 19.89 -12.21 5.42
C ASP A 69 19.98 -11.03 6.39
N ALA A 70 21.16 -10.44 6.56
CA ALA A 70 21.32 -9.27 7.42
C ALA A 70 20.51 -8.08 6.89
N PHE A 71 20.46 -7.90 5.57
CA PHE A 71 19.61 -6.88 4.95
C PHE A 71 18.13 -7.12 5.24
N PHE A 72 17.67 -8.37 5.12
CA PHE A 72 16.29 -8.74 5.41
C PHE A 72 15.91 -8.43 6.85
N ASP A 73 16.75 -8.79 7.83
CA ASP A 73 16.47 -8.55 9.24
C ASP A 73 16.33 -7.03 9.51
N ALA A 74 17.25 -6.23 8.98
CA ALA A 74 17.18 -4.77 9.08
C ALA A 74 15.98 -4.16 8.32
N TYR A 75 15.62 -4.70 7.15
CA TYR A 75 14.42 -4.29 6.41
C TYR A 75 13.15 -4.59 7.21
N ARG A 76 13.06 -5.79 7.78
CA ARG A 76 11.93 -6.26 8.56
C ARG A 76 11.71 -5.40 9.80
N GLU A 77 12.77 -5.07 10.54
CA GLU A 77 12.69 -4.15 11.69
C GLU A 77 12.08 -2.81 11.30
N ARG A 78 12.56 -2.19 10.21
CA ARG A 78 12.01 -0.93 9.69
C ARG A 78 10.54 -1.06 9.29
N LEU A 79 10.17 -2.19 8.69
CA LEU A 79 8.80 -2.44 8.30
C LEU A 79 7.87 -2.61 9.52
N VAL A 80 8.34 -3.29 10.57
CA VAL A 80 7.62 -3.43 11.85
C VAL A 80 7.43 -2.06 12.51
N THR A 81 8.47 -1.23 12.56
CA THR A 81 8.37 0.14 13.08
C THR A 81 7.35 0.95 12.29
N LEU A 82 7.41 0.92 10.96
CA LEU A 82 6.50 1.66 10.10
C LEU A 82 5.05 1.22 10.29
N LEU A 83 4.79 -0.08 10.27
CA LEU A 83 3.43 -0.63 10.44
C LEU A 83 2.92 -0.54 11.89
N ALA A 84 3.74 -0.12 12.84
CA ALA A 84 3.28 0.20 14.19
C ALA A 84 2.56 1.56 14.25
N HIS A 85 2.78 2.44 13.27
CA HIS A 85 1.99 3.65 13.13
C HIS A 85 0.59 3.29 12.62
N PRO A 86 -0.49 3.77 13.28
CA PRO A 86 -1.83 3.57 12.74
C PRO A 86 -1.96 4.30 11.40
N SER A 87 -2.71 3.72 10.48
CA SER A 87 -3.08 4.43 9.27
C SER A 87 -3.97 5.62 9.63
N THR A 88 -3.90 6.69 8.83
CA THR A 88 -4.67 7.92 9.10
C THR A 88 -5.48 8.33 7.89
N ARG A 89 -6.64 8.93 8.14
CA ARG A 89 -7.49 9.52 7.09
C ARG A 89 -6.71 10.48 6.19
N GLN A 90 -5.80 11.26 6.77
CA GLN A 90 -4.92 12.16 6.02
C GLN A 90 -3.98 11.38 5.09
N ASN A 91 -3.31 10.33 5.57
CA ASN A 91 -2.42 9.53 4.74
C ASN A 91 -3.17 8.76 3.66
N HIS A 92 -4.32 8.17 3.96
CA HIS A 92 -5.19 7.56 2.95
C HIS A 92 -5.62 8.58 1.90
N THR A 93 -6.01 9.79 2.29
CA THR A 93 -6.32 10.87 1.33
C THR A 93 -5.13 11.12 0.40
N ASN A 94 -3.91 11.21 0.94
CA ASN A 94 -2.70 11.40 0.13
C ASN A 94 -2.45 10.23 -0.83
N VAL A 95 -2.68 8.99 -0.38
CA VAL A 95 -2.60 7.78 -1.22
C VAL A 95 -3.64 7.84 -2.34
N LEU A 96 -4.90 8.14 -2.03
CA LEU A 96 -5.98 8.23 -3.01
C LEU A 96 -5.70 9.31 -4.06
N MET A 97 -5.22 10.49 -3.65
CA MET A 97 -4.81 11.56 -4.57
C MET A 97 -3.61 11.15 -5.43
N HIS A 98 -2.63 10.43 -4.87
CA HIS A 98 -1.51 9.91 -5.65
C HIS A 98 -2.00 8.94 -6.74
N VAL A 99 -2.91 8.04 -6.39
CA VAL A 99 -3.51 7.07 -7.33
C VAL A 99 -4.36 7.79 -8.38
N GLN A 100 -5.14 8.80 -8.00
CA GLN A 100 -5.90 9.63 -8.94
C GLN A 100 -5.01 10.19 -10.07
N GLY A 101 -3.75 10.53 -9.78
CA GLY A 101 -2.80 11.04 -10.75
C GLY A 101 -2.51 10.09 -11.93
N TYR A 102 -2.66 8.77 -11.77
CA TYR A 102 -2.48 7.79 -12.84
C TYR A 102 -3.55 7.92 -13.93
N PHE A 103 -4.74 8.41 -13.56
CA PHE A 103 -5.86 8.54 -14.50
C PHE A 103 -5.97 9.94 -15.11
N ARG A 104 -4.96 10.80 -14.91
CA ARG A 104 -5.02 12.21 -15.32
C ARG A 104 -5.23 12.40 -16.83
N GLU A 105 -4.69 11.52 -17.67
CA GLU A 105 -4.84 11.63 -19.14
C GLU A 105 -6.08 10.87 -19.65
N HIS A 106 -6.71 10.05 -18.79
CA HIS A 106 -7.82 9.18 -19.15
C HIS A 106 -9.18 9.77 -18.77
N LEU A 107 -9.26 10.46 -17.63
CA LEU A 107 -10.52 10.99 -17.13
C LEU A 107 -10.87 12.35 -17.74
N THR A 108 -12.16 12.53 -18.04
CA THR A 108 -12.75 13.83 -18.35
C THR A 108 -12.62 14.79 -17.16
N ALA A 109 -12.73 16.10 -17.41
CA ALA A 109 -12.71 17.10 -16.35
C ALA A 109 -13.78 16.83 -15.27
N GLN A 110 -14.98 16.42 -15.71
CA GLN A 110 -16.09 16.09 -14.81
C GLN A 110 -15.77 14.85 -13.94
N GLN A 111 -15.24 13.79 -14.53
CA GLN A 111 -14.83 12.59 -13.77
C GLN A 111 -13.71 12.88 -12.77
N LYS A 112 -12.73 13.71 -13.14
CA LYS A 112 -11.67 14.15 -12.24
C LYS A 112 -12.24 14.91 -11.04
N GLN A 113 -13.13 15.86 -11.30
CA GLN A 113 -13.76 16.66 -10.25
C GLN A 113 -14.61 15.80 -9.32
N ALA A 114 -15.38 14.85 -9.86
CA ALA A 114 -16.18 13.92 -9.07
C ALA A 114 -15.30 13.04 -8.17
N LEU A 115 -14.19 12.50 -8.69
CA LEU A 115 -13.24 11.72 -7.90
C LEU A 115 -12.55 12.57 -6.82
N THR A 116 -12.14 13.80 -7.14
CA THR A 116 -11.57 14.72 -6.14
C THR A 116 -12.57 15.05 -5.04
N ALA A 117 -13.84 15.32 -5.39
CA ALA A 117 -14.89 15.58 -4.41
C ALA A 117 -15.12 14.36 -3.51
N LEU A 118 -15.16 13.15 -4.07
CA LEU A 118 -15.31 11.91 -3.31
C LEU A 118 -14.15 11.68 -2.33
N ILE A 119 -12.91 11.94 -2.77
CA ILE A 119 -11.72 11.87 -1.89
C ILE A 119 -11.80 12.93 -0.79
N ASP A 120 -12.30 14.13 -1.08
CA ASP A 120 -12.48 15.19 -0.09
C ASP A 120 -13.58 14.86 0.92
N ASP A 121 -14.68 14.28 0.48
CA ASP A 121 -15.76 13.83 1.36
C ASP A 121 -15.28 12.68 2.27
N TYR A 122 -14.44 11.78 1.78
CA TYR A 122 -13.72 10.84 2.64
C TYR A 122 -12.81 11.57 3.64
N ARG A 123 -12.00 12.53 3.19
CA ARG A 123 -11.11 13.31 4.07
C ARG A 123 -11.86 14.03 5.19
N LEU A 124 -13.07 14.51 4.91
CA LEU A 124 -13.95 15.18 5.86
C LEU A 124 -14.82 14.22 6.70
N GLY A 125 -14.74 12.91 6.46
CA GLY A 125 -15.48 11.89 7.21
C GLY A 125 -16.95 11.75 6.82
N LYS A 126 -17.35 12.27 5.66
CA LYS A 126 -18.72 12.15 5.14
C LYS A 126 -18.95 10.84 4.38
N GLU A 127 -17.89 10.29 3.79
CA GLU A 127 -17.90 9.03 3.05
C GLU A 127 -16.88 8.04 3.65
N PRO A 128 -17.13 6.73 3.58
CA PRO A 128 -16.17 5.72 3.99
C PRO A 128 -15.00 5.64 3.00
N LEU A 129 -13.83 5.16 3.45
CA LEU A 129 -12.65 4.96 2.60
C LEU A 129 -12.97 4.14 1.35
N LEU A 130 -13.79 3.10 1.53
CA LEU A 130 -14.12 2.16 0.48
C LEU A 130 -14.84 2.80 -0.71
N ALA A 131 -15.57 3.91 -0.51
CA ALA A 131 -16.24 4.61 -1.61
C ALA A 131 -15.21 5.12 -2.64
N ALA A 132 -14.17 5.82 -2.18
CA ALA A 132 -13.08 6.30 -3.03
C ALA A 132 -12.26 5.14 -3.62
N VAL A 133 -11.97 4.11 -2.82
CA VAL A 133 -11.22 2.92 -3.28
C VAL A 133 -11.97 2.18 -4.39
N ASN A 134 -13.28 1.99 -4.28
CA ASN A 134 -14.09 1.33 -5.30
C ASN A 134 -14.15 2.14 -6.60
N GLN A 135 -14.26 3.47 -6.50
CA GLN A 135 -14.22 4.33 -7.68
C GLN A 135 -12.86 4.24 -8.40
N LEU A 136 -11.75 4.19 -7.65
CA LEU A 136 -10.42 3.97 -8.23
C LEU A 136 -10.29 2.58 -8.85
N LYS A 137 -10.79 1.52 -8.19
CA LYS A 137 -10.79 0.16 -8.74
C LYS A 137 -11.59 0.05 -10.04
N HIS A 138 -12.70 0.79 -10.16
CA HIS A 138 -13.44 0.90 -11.41
C HIS A 138 -12.58 1.49 -12.52
N TYR A 139 -11.89 2.62 -12.27
CA TYR A 139 -10.97 3.20 -13.25
C TYR A 139 -9.74 2.33 -13.54
N MET A 140 -9.24 1.56 -12.57
CA MET A 140 -8.18 0.57 -12.81
C MET A 140 -8.64 -0.56 -13.75
N ALA A 141 -9.92 -0.93 -13.73
CA ALA A 141 -10.47 -1.94 -14.62
C ALA A 141 -10.65 -1.41 -16.05
N GLU A 142 -11.02 -0.14 -16.19
CA GLU A 142 -11.18 0.54 -17.49
C GLU A 142 -9.83 0.94 -18.11
N PHE A 143 -8.88 1.38 -17.28
CA PHE A 143 -7.53 1.82 -17.66
C PHE A 143 -6.48 1.04 -16.87
N PRO A 144 -6.17 -0.21 -17.28
CA PRO A 144 -5.20 -1.04 -16.57
C PRO A 144 -3.81 -0.42 -16.53
N ASP A 145 -3.22 -0.36 -15.33
CA ASP A 145 -1.85 0.07 -15.09
C ASP A 145 -1.12 -1.01 -14.30
N ALA A 146 0.01 -1.50 -14.85
CA ALA A 146 0.72 -2.64 -14.27
C ALA A 146 1.23 -2.37 -12.85
N TYR A 147 1.61 -1.13 -12.56
CA TYR A 147 2.06 -0.75 -11.23
C TYR A 147 0.90 -0.76 -10.23
N LEU A 148 -0.25 -0.14 -10.56
CA LEU A 148 -1.44 -0.12 -9.70
C LEU A 148 -2.03 -1.51 -9.50
N SER A 149 -2.09 -2.32 -10.55
CA SER A 149 -2.57 -3.71 -10.47
C SER A 149 -1.73 -4.57 -9.52
N GLY A 150 -0.46 -4.25 -9.33
CA GLY A 150 0.43 -4.92 -8.38
C GLY A 150 0.28 -4.45 -6.92
N GLN A 151 -0.42 -3.34 -6.65
CA GLN A 151 -0.50 -2.78 -5.30
C GLN A 151 -1.43 -3.59 -4.39
N ARG A 152 -0.92 -4.05 -3.24
CA ARG A 152 -1.73 -4.75 -2.22
C ARG A 152 -2.83 -3.88 -1.62
N TYR A 153 -2.68 -2.55 -1.69
CA TYR A 153 -3.68 -1.57 -1.24
C TYR A 153 -5.08 -1.72 -1.87
N PHE A 154 -5.24 -2.41 -3.02
CA PHE A 154 -6.55 -2.63 -3.63
C PHE A 154 -7.13 -4.03 -3.40
N THR A 155 -6.44 -4.86 -2.60
CA THR A 155 -6.76 -6.28 -2.42
C THR A 155 -7.05 -6.61 -0.96
N GLY A 156 -8.25 -7.13 -0.69
CA GLY A 156 -8.68 -7.51 0.66
C GLY A 156 -7.83 -8.60 1.31
N TRP A 157 -7.80 -8.57 2.64
CA TRP A 157 -7.24 -9.65 3.45
C TRP A 157 -8.21 -10.84 3.55
N PRO A 158 -7.71 -12.08 3.62
CA PRO A 158 -8.54 -13.24 3.93
C PRO A 158 -9.29 -13.06 5.27
N GLN A 159 -10.54 -13.56 5.33
CA GLN A 159 -11.39 -13.41 6.52
C GLN A 159 -10.93 -14.26 7.70
N ALA A 160 -10.29 -15.40 7.44
CA ALA A 160 -9.70 -16.27 8.44
C ALA A 160 -8.18 -16.12 8.43
N LEU A 161 -7.59 -15.88 9.60
CA LEU A 161 -6.20 -16.26 9.83
C LEU A 161 -6.22 -17.78 9.87
N ASP A 162 -6.11 -18.44 8.72
CA ASP A 162 -5.91 -19.89 8.73
C ASP A 162 -4.61 -20.16 9.50
N GLU A 163 -4.79 -20.87 10.62
CA GLU A 163 -3.81 -21.21 11.67
C GLU A 163 -2.56 -21.90 11.13
#